data_AF-A0A3R7MX32-F1
#
_entry.id   AF-A0A3R7MX32-F1
#
_cell.length_a   1.000
_cell.length_b   1.000
_cell.length_c   1.000
_cell.angle_alpha   90.00
_cell.angle_beta   90.00
_cell.angle_gamma   90.00
#
_symmetry.space_group_name_H-M   'P 1'
#
loop_
_entity.id
_entity.type
_entity.pdbx_description
1 polymer ?
#
loop_
_entity_poly.entity_id
_entity_poly.type
_entity_poly.pdbx_seq_one_letter_code
_entity_poly.pdbx_strand_id
1 'polypeptide(L)'
;MSQASWVKDQFLNRGVNHFVIFSSLGQVMTSSGDFEDEEKQQLAYTIVQQISTLLQPEETVKRLSMTFDDVVYIATTIVGQGGNFGVVVKRNAADVLTTA
;
A
#
# COMPACT_ATOMS: atom_id res chain seq x y z
N MET A 1 16.17 7.30 11.09
CA MET A 1 15.51 6.94 9.81
C MET A 1 14.01 7.04 9.99
N SER A 2 13.28 7.55 9.00
CA SER A 2 11.81 7.57 9.06
C SER A 2 11.24 6.17 8.81
N GLN A 3 10.08 5.84 9.41
CA GLN A 3 9.43 4.55 9.20
C GLN A 3 9.10 4.30 7.72
N ALA A 4 8.67 5.33 6.99
CA ALA A 4 8.42 5.25 5.55
C ALA A 4 9.67 4.87 4.75
N SER A 5 10.84 5.41 5.11
CA SER A 5 12.12 5.04 4.49
C SER A 5 12.44 3.56 4.71
N TRP A 6 12.25 3.04 5.94
CA TRP A 6 12.48 1.64 6.23
C TRP A 6 11.53 0.70 5.46
N VAL A 7 10.25 1.05 5.38
CA VAL A 7 9.26 0.26 4.61
C VAL A 7 9.61 0.25 3.12
N LYS A 8 10.01 1.40 2.56
CA LYS A 8 10.53 1.49 1.18
C LYS A 8 11.70 0.54 0.97
N ASP A 9 12.69 0.54 1.85
CA ASP A 9 13.86 -0.32 1.70
C ASP A 9 13.48 -1.81 1.75
N GLN A 10 12.53 -2.18 2.62
CA GLN A 10 11.99 -3.54 2.66
C GLN A 10 11.28 -3.96 1.37
N PHE A 11 10.54 -3.05 0.73
CA PHE A 11 9.88 -3.33 -0.55
C PHE A 11 10.88 -3.54 -1.68
N LEU A 12 11.85 -2.64 -1.81
CA LEU A 12 12.89 -2.75 -2.83
C LEU A 12 13.71 -4.03 -2.66
N ASN A 13 14.07 -4.39 -1.43
CA ASN A 13 14.79 -5.63 -1.13
C ASN A 13 13.99 -6.91 -1.43
N ARG A 14 12.66 -6.82 -1.54
CA ARG A 14 11.77 -7.94 -1.90
C ARG A 14 11.32 -7.88 -3.37
N GLY A 15 11.90 -7.00 -4.19
CA GLY A 15 11.55 -6.83 -5.59
C GLY A 15 10.19 -6.17 -5.82
N VAL A 16 9.61 -5.51 -4.81
CA VAL A 16 8.36 -4.75 -4.94
C VAL A 16 8.69 -3.35 -5.42
N ASN A 17 8.58 -3.14 -6.74
CA ASN A 17 9.01 -1.91 -7.40
C ASN A 17 7.88 -0.87 -7.60
N HIS A 18 6.62 -1.28 -7.46
CA HIS A 18 5.45 -0.41 -7.61
C HIS A 18 4.73 -0.31 -6.28
N PHE A 19 4.93 0.81 -5.58
CA PHE A 19 4.30 1.06 -4.28
C PHE A 19 4.07 2.54 -4.02
N VAL A 20 3.18 2.82 -3.07
CA VAL A 20 2.99 4.15 -2.48
C VAL A 20 2.70 4.02 -0.99
N ILE A 21 3.25 4.97 -0.23
CA ILE A 21 3.08 5.09 1.22
C ILE A 21 2.49 6.47 1.51
N PHE A 22 1.38 6.48 2.25
CA PHE A 22 0.66 7.68 2.66
C PHE A 22 0.74 7.85 4.17
N SER A 23 0.71 9.11 4.63
CA SER A 23 0.33 9.43 6.00
C SER A 23 -1.16 9.16 6.22
N SER A 24 -1.61 9.18 7.48
CA SER A 24 -3.03 9.08 7.84
C SER A 24 -3.89 10.18 7.22
N LEU A 25 -3.29 11.32 6.86
CA LEU A 25 -3.96 12.46 6.22
C LEU A 25 -3.96 12.38 4.69
N GLY A 26 -3.42 11.30 4.10
CA GLY A 26 -3.35 11.12 2.65
C GLY A 26 -2.17 11.80 1.97
N GLN A 27 -1.24 12.39 2.73
CA GLN A 27 -0.02 12.93 2.14
C GLN A 27 0.88 11.78 1.67
N VAL A 28 1.29 11.81 0.41
CA VAL A 28 2.28 10.87 -0.14
C VAL A 28 3.62 11.12 0.53
N MET A 29 4.13 10.09 1.20
CA MET A 29 5.44 10.12 1.86
C MET A 29 6.53 9.61 0.92
N THR A 30 6.22 8.57 0.15
CA THR A 30 7.10 8.03 -0.88
C THR A 30 6.27 7.20 -1.85
N SER A 31 6.67 7.21 -3.12
CA SER A 31 6.12 6.37 -4.17
C SER A 31 7.23 5.81 -5.06
N SER A 32 6.88 4.81 -5.88
CA SER A 32 7.78 4.19 -6.85
C SER A 32 6.98 3.53 -7.96
N GLY A 33 7.58 3.51 -9.15
CA GLY A 33 7.05 2.80 -10.32
C GLY A 33 5.72 3.37 -10.77
N ASP A 34 4.67 2.55 -10.75
CA ASP A 34 3.37 2.94 -11.31
C ASP A 34 2.69 4.03 -10.50
N PHE A 35 3.08 4.20 -9.24
CA PHE A 35 2.52 5.23 -8.35
C PHE A 35 3.35 6.52 -8.35
N GLU A 36 4.28 6.72 -9.28
CA GLU A 36 4.84 8.07 -9.52
C GLU A 36 3.80 9.00 -10.16
N ASP A 37 2.80 8.42 -10.82
CA ASP A 37 1.62 9.08 -11.36
C ASP A 37 0.64 9.50 -10.24
N GLU A 38 0.25 10.77 -10.22
CA GLU A 38 -0.63 11.36 -9.20
C GLU A 38 -2.05 10.78 -9.21
N GLU A 39 -2.61 10.44 -10.38
CA GLU A 39 -3.94 9.82 -10.46
C GLU A 39 -3.93 8.44 -9.82
N LYS A 40 -2.84 7.69 -10.01
CA LYS A 40 -2.65 6.38 -9.38
C LYS A 40 -2.42 6.47 -7.88
N GLN A 41 -1.75 7.52 -7.41
CA GLN A 41 -1.65 7.82 -5.98
C GLN A 41 -3.04 8.11 -5.38
N GLN A 42 -3.85 8.93 -6.07
CA GLN A 42 -5.21 9.24 -5.62
C GLN A 42 -6.10 8.00 -5.59
N LEU A 43 -6.00 7.12 -6.59
CA LEU A 43 -6.68 5.82 -6.60
C LEU A 43 -6.28 4.97 -5.39
N ALA A 44 -4.97 4.82 -5.15
CA ALA A 44 -4.45 4.05 -4.03
C ALA A 44 -4.91 4.60 -2.67
N TYR A 45 -4.90 5.92 -2.50
CA TYR A 45 -5.41 6.55 -1.29
C TYR A 45 -6.91 6.29 -1.11
N THR A 46 -7.68 6.41 -2.19
CA THR A 46 -9.14 6.14 -2.19
C THR A 46 -9.43 4.70 -1.76
N ILE A 47 -8.67 3.73 -2.27
CA ILE A 47 -8.78 2.32 -1.88
C ILE A 47 -8.59 2.17 -0.36
N VAL A 48 -7.51 2.73 0.19
CA VAL A 48 -7.22 2.65 1.63
C VAL A 48 -8.35 3.28 2.45
N GLN A 49 -8.83 4.46 2.06
CA GLN A 49 -9.94 5.15 2.74
C GLN A 49 -11.23 4.32 2.72
N GLN A 50 -11.61 3.80 1.56
CA GLN A 50 -12.84 3.02 1.42
C GLN A 50 -12.80 1.74 2.26
N ILE A 51 -11.65 1.05 2.32
CA ILE A 51 -11.52 -0.14 3.18
C ILE A 51 -11.72 0.24 4.66
N SER A 52 -11.15 1.35 5.11
CA SER A 52 -11.31 1.79 6.50
C SER A 52 -12.78 2.02 6.87
N THR A 53 -13.64 2.39 5.92
CA THR A 53 -15.09 2.52 6.18
C THR A 53 -15.83 1.19 6.37
N LEU A 54 -15.23 0.08 5.95
CA LEU A 54 -15.82 -1.26 6.08
C LEU A 54 -15.54 -1.91 7.45
N LEU A 55 -14.64 -1.32 8.24
CA LEU A 55 -14.19 -1.86 9.51
C LEU A 55 -15.09 -1.40 10.67
N GLN A 56 -15.35 -2.31 11.59
CA GLN A 56 -15.93 -1.97 12.88
C GLN A 56 -14.92 -1.22 13.76
N PRO A 57 -15.38 -0.48 14.79
CA PRO A 57 -14.48 0.05 15.81
C PRO A 57 -13.57 -1.05 16.34
N GLU A 58 -12.28 -0.75 16.49
CA GLU A 58 -11.21 -1.66 16.94
C GLU A 58 -10.73 -2.71 15.91
N GLU A 59 -11.36 -2.82 14.73
CA GLU A 59 -10.80 -3.63 13.64
C GLU A 59 -9.65 -2.89 12.94
N THR A 60 -8.68 -3.64 12.43
CA THR A 60 -7.54 -3.11 11.67
C THR A 60 -7.39 -3.84 10.35
N VAL A 61 -7.12 -3.09 9.28
CA VAL A 61 -6.89 -3.68 7.95
C VAL A 61 -5.54 -4.36 7.95
N LYS A 62 -5.52 -5.69 8.09
CA LYS A 62 -4.29 -6.46 7.90
C LYS A 62 -3.86 -6.46 6.43
N ARG A 63 -4.79 -6.76 5.52
CA ARG A 63 -4.52 -6.83 4.08
C ARG A 63 -5.83 -6.82 3.29
N LEU A 64 -5.94 -5.94 2.30
CA LEU A 64 -6.85 -6.09 1.17
C LEU A 64 -6.03 -6.56 -0.04
N SER A 65 -6.58 -7.45 -0.86
CA SER A 65 -6.03 -7.75 -2.18
C SER A 65 -7.14 -7.66 -3.22
N MET A 66 -6.89 -6.88 -4.26
CA MET A 66 -7.78 -6.72 -5.41
C MET A 66 -7.04 -7.13 -6.66
N THR A 67 -7.61 -8.08 -7.38
CA THR A 67 -7.03 -8.61 -8.62
C THR A 67 -7.82 -8.05 -9.80
N PHE A 68 -7.10 -7.47 -10.75
CA PHE A 68 -7.61 -7.04 -12.06
C PHE A 68 -6.75 -7.72 -13.11
N ASP A 69 -7.34 -8.62 -13.89
CA ASP A 69 -6.64 -9.40 -14.91
C ASP A 69 -5.31 -10.00 -14.41
N ASP A 70 -4.18 -9.49 -14.88
CA ASP A 70 -2.81 -9.93 -14.55
C ASP A 70 -2.13 -9.09 -13.46
N VAL A 71 -2.87 -8.21 -12.78
CA VAL A 71 -2.36 -7.29 -11.77
C VAL A 71 -3.08 -7.49 -10.43
N VAL A 72 -2.32 -7.44 -9.33
CA VAL A 72 -2.86 -7.46 -7.97
C VAL A 72 -2.45 -6.18 -7.25
N TYR A 73 -3.43 -5.44 -6.77
CA TYR A 73 -3.25 -4.36 -5.80
C TYR A 73 -3.39 -4.94 -4.40
N ILE A 74 -2.38 -4.72 -3.56
CA ILE A 74 -2.41 -5.13 -2.16
C ILE A 74 -2.34 -3.87 -1.30
N ALA A 75 -3.35 -3.65 -0.46
CA ALA A 75 -3.43 -2.50 0.44
C ALA A 75 -3.37 -2.95 1.90
N THR A 76 -2.70 -2.19 2.75
CA THR A 76 -2.62 -2.43 4.19
C THR A 76 -2.37 -1.12 4.94
N THR A 77 -2.57 -1.14 6.26
CA THR A 77 -2.17 -0.05 7.15
C THR A 77 -1.04 -0.52 8.07
N ILE A 78 0.05 0.23 8.12
CA ILE A 78 1.17 -0.02 9.02
C ILE A 78 1.06 0.94 10.21
N VAL A 79 1.05 0.38 11.42
CA VAL A 79 1.09 1.16 12.67
C VAL A 79 2.55 1.33 13.09
N GLY A 80 2.97 2.53 13.47
CA GLY A 80 4.26 2.70 14.15
C GLY A 80 4.49 4.08 14.75
N GLN A 81 5.75 4.35 15.10
CA GLN A 81 6.11 5.59 15.80
C GLN A 81 6.01 6.78 14.83
N GLY A 82 4.93 7.54 14.98
CA GLY A 82 4.60 8.67 14.10
C GLY A 82 3.22 8.59 13.46
N GLY A 83 2.46 7.50 13.68
CA GLY A 83 1.07 7.37 13.27
C GLY A 83 0.80 6.13 12.42
N ASN A 84 -0.41 6.09 11.85
CA ASN A 84 -0.84 5.04 10.93
C ASN A 84 -0.48 5.44 9.50
N PHE A 85 0.16 4.54 8.76
CA PHE A 85 0.54 4.74 7.37
C PHE A 85 -0.30 3.85 6.47
N GLY A 86 -0.87 4.42 5.42
CA GLY A 86 -1.51 3.66 4.36
C GLY A 86 -0.47 3.17 3.36
N VAL A 87 -0.56 1.92 2.95
CA VAL A 87 0.37 1.36 1.97
C VAL A 87 -0.39 0.61 0.90
N VAL A 88 -0.05 0.88 -0.36
CA VAL A 88 -0.55 0.14 -1.51
C VAL A 88 0.63 -0.31 -2.35
N VAL A 89 0.62 -1.58 -2.75
CA VAL A 89 1.58 -2.15 -3.69
C VAL A 89 0.85 -2.73 -4.88
N LYS A 90 1.47 -2.64 -6.05
CA LYS A 90 1.00 -3.26 -7.29
C LYS A 90 1.99 -4.37 -7.66
N ARG A 91 1.48 -5.57 -7.90
CA ARG A 91 2.29 -6.74 -8.29
C ARG A 91 1.66 -7.44 -9.48
N ASN A 92 2.45 -8.18 -10.24
CA ASN A 92 1.91 -9.11 -11.23
C ASN A 92 1.20 -10.27 -10.50
N ALA A 93 0.05 -10.71 -11.00
CA ALA A 93 -0.71 -11.82 -10.43
C ALA A 93 0.11 -13.12 -10.34
N ALA A 94 0.97 -13.39 -11.33
CA ALA A 94 1.86 -14.55 -11.32
C ALA A 94 2.82 -14.55 -10.12
N ASP A 95 3.32 -13.38 -9.71
CA ASP A 95 4.26 -13.23 -8.58
C ASP A 95 3.56 -13.39 -7.21
N VAL A 96 2.25 -13.18 -7.17
CA VAL A 96 1.45 -13.27 -5.94
C VAL A 96 0.93 -14.69 -5.74
N LEU A 97 0.54 -15.38 -6.81
CA LEU A 97 -0.03 -16.73 -6.74
C LEU A 97 1.02 -17.84 -6.52
N THR A 98 2.29 -17.57 -6.84
CA THR A 98 3.41 -18.49 -6.60
C THR A 98 3.93 -18.49 -5.16
N THR A 99 3.44 -17.56 -4.33
CA THR A 99 3.84 -17.40 -2.92
C THR A 99 2.73 -17.78 -1.92
N ALA A 100 1.69 -18.47 -2.38
CA ALA A 100 0.58 -18.98 -1.57
C ALA A 100 0.82 -20.40 -1.05
#